data_AF-A0A5J6XS83-F1
#
_entry.id   AF-A0A5J6XS83-F1
#
_cell.length_a   1.000
_cell.length_b   1.000
_cell.length_c   1.000
_cell.angle_alpha   90.00
_cell.angle_beta   90.00
_cell.angle_gamma   90.00
#
_symmetry.space_group_name_H-M   'P 1'
#
loop_
_entity.id
_entity.type
_entity.pdbx_description
1 polymer ?
#
loop_
_entity_poly.entity_id
_entity_poly.type
_entity_poly.pdbx_seq_one_letter_code
_entity_poly.pdbx_strand_id
1 'polypeptide(L)'
;MKNLIKLFIDFVSQYTISSYYFWLYIVRGGIIYGFVSASVGLIHAVELIHRKEDDSIRSAFQESYNKNKSYIGLSFLLFLFSGLSLMSIYPPLHEALPILTWLQIPILIWTFLLWTIAIYSIYFLAHDQRNTHSAKWIYALAFDTCIRHPLRSLVILLMILAFTLIIKVNLVAFIFLAPPLLIIATKKIVFIPKILTN
;
A
#
# COMPACT_ATOMS: atom_id res chain seq x y z
N MET A 1 30.67 -6.11 16.79
CA MET A 1 29.48 -6.98 16.81
C MET A 1 28.33 -6.46 17.68
N LYS A 2 28.53 -6.11 18.97
CA LYS A 2 27.45 -5.62 19.84
C LYS A 2 26.68 -4.40 19.27
N ASN A 3 27.36 -3.45 18.63
CA ASN A 3 26.72 -2.29 18.00
C ASN A 3 25.89 -2.63 16.75
N LEU A 4 26.26 -3.66 15.98
CA LEU A 4 25.52 -4.07 14.79
C LEU A 4 24.21 -4.78 15.16
N ILE A 5 24.26 -5.63 16.18
CA ILE A 5 23.07 -6.32 16.69
C ILE A 5 22.11 -5.31 17.31
N LYS A 6 22.61 -4.36 18.10
CA LYS A 6 21.78 -3.28 18.67
C LYS A 6 21.11 -2.46 17.57
N LEU A 7 21.87 -2.02 16.57
CA LEU A 7 21.35 -1.24 15.45
C LEU A 7 20.32 -2.03 14.63
N PHE A 8 20.55 -3.33 14.39
CA PHE A 8 19.57 -4.19 13.74
C PHE A 8 18.27 -4.31 14.55
N ILE A 9 18.37 -4.54 15.86
CA ILE A 9 17.20 -4.61 16.76
C ILE A 9 16.44 -3.29 16.77
N ASP A 10 17.14 -2.15 16.83
CA ASP A 10 16.53 -0.82 16.79
C ASP A 10 15.77 -0.59 15.48
N PHE A 11 16.34 -0.99 14.33
CA PHE A 11 15.65 -0.91 13.03
C PHE A 11 14.41 -1.79 12.97
N VAL A 12 14.52 -3.07 13.37
CA VAL A 12 13.39 -4.01 13.37
C VAL A 12 12.29 -3.51 14.31
N SER A 13 12.65 -2.95 15.46
CA SER A 13 11.72 -2.35 16.42
C SER A 13 10.97 -1.18 15.80
N GLN A 14 11.66 -0.23 15.15
CA GLN A 14 11.03 0.92 14.50
C GLN A 14 10.10 0.52 13.35
N TYR A 15 10.46 -0.49 12.55
CA TYR A 15 9.56 -1.02 11.53
C TYR A 15 8.33 -1.72 12.12
N THR A 16 8.51 -2.46 13.21
CA THR A 16 7.41 -3.10 13.94
C THR A 16 6.44 -2.05 14.49
N ILE A 17 6.96 -0.97 15.09
CA ILE A 17 6.18 0.17 15.58
C ILE A 17 5.43 0.85 14.43
N SER A 18 6.09 1.06 13.29
CA SER A 18 5.45 1.66 12.10
C SER A 18 4.32 0.80 11.56
N SER A 19 4.50 -0.53 11.54
CA SER A 19 3.46 -1.47 11.12
C SER A 19 2.29 -1.49 12.11
N TYR A 20 2.58 -1.42 13.42
CA TYR A 20 1.54 -1.30 14.45
C TYR A 20 0.68 -0.05 14.24
N TYR A 21 1.30 1.11 13.99
CA TYR A 21 0.56 2.34 13.67
C TYR A 21 -0.21 2.24 12.36
N PHE A 22 0.34 1.59 11.34
CA PHE A 22 -0.37 1.34 10.08
C PHE A 22 -1.72 0.63 10.32
N TRP A 23 -1.73 -0.48 11.06
CA TRP A 23 -2.97 -1.18 11.38
C TRP A 23 -3.91 -0.36 12.26
N LEU A 24 -3.38 0.34 13.26
CA LEU A 24 -4.17 1.21 14.13
C LEU A 24 -4.89 2.30 13.32
N TYR A 25 -4.21 2.93 12.37
CA TYR A 25 -4.79 3.99 11.53
C TYR A 25 -5.74 3.44 10.45
N ILE A 26 -5.55 2.21 9.96
CA ILE A 26 -6.58 1.51 9.17
C ILE A 26 -7.85 1.34 9.99
N VAL A 27 -7.75 0.81 11.22
CA VAL A 27 -8.90 0.60 12.09
C VAL A 27 -9.57 1.92 12.45
N ARG A 28 -8.78 2.95 12.76
CA ARG A 28 -9.27 4.30 13.10
C ARG A 28 -10.03 4.97 11.95
N GLY A 29 -9.54 4.84 10.72
CA GLY A 29 -10.23 5.34 9.53
C GLY A 29 -11.41 4.48 9.09
N GLY A 30 -11.71 3.39 9.81
CA GLY A 30 -12.56 2.30 9.34
C GLY A 30 -11.79 1.43 8.36
N ILE A 31 -11.88 0.11 8.53
CA ILE A 31 -11.12 -0.90 7.76
C ILE A 31 -11.15 -0.64 6.25
N ILE A 32 -12.28 -0.13 5.75
CA ILE A 32 -12.53 0.14 4.33
C ILE A 32 -11.91 1.48 3.88
N TYR A 33 -11.92 2.52 4.70
CA TYR A 33 -11.60 3.89 4.27
C TYR A 33 -10.21 4.37 4.75
N GLY A 34 -9.66 3.76 5.79
CA GLY A 34 -8.38 4.16 6.38
C GLY A 34 -7.15 3.81 5.56
N PHE A 35 -7.27 2.90 4.58
CA PHE A 35 -6.13 2.29 3.89
C PHE A 35 -5.16 3.29 3.24
N VAL A 36 -5.66 4.23 2.42
CA VAL A 36 -4.79 5.20 1.73
C VAL A 36 -4.03 6.07 2.73
N SER A 37 -4.72 6.63 3.72
CA SER A 37 -4.11 7.51 4.71
C SER A 37 -3.06 6.81 5.57
N ALA A 38 -3.33 5.56 5.98
CA ALA A 38 -2.39 4.73 6.72
C ALA A 38 -1.17 4.37 5.86
N SER A 39 -1.38 4.06 4.58
CA SER A 39 -0.29 3.73 3.66
C SER A 39 0.63 4.91 3.39
N VAL A 40 0.09 6.12 3.20
CA VAL A 40 0.90 7.34 3.07
C VAL A 40 1.67 7.62 4.37
N GLY A 41 1.03 7.45 5.53
CA GLY A 41 1.69 7.59 6.83
C GLY A 41 2.84 6.59 7.02
N LEU A 42 2.67 5.37 6.53
CA LEU A 42 3.70 4.34 6.55
C LEU A 42 4.89 4.70 5.65
N ILE A 43 4.67 5.29 4.48
CA ILE A 43 5.77 5.80 3.65
C ILE A 43 6.58 6.84 4.42
N HIS A 44 5.92 7.86 4.98
CA HIS A 44 6.61 8.89 5.76
C HIS A 44 7.36 8.31 6.97
N ALA A 45 6.76 7.36 7.70
CA ALA A 45 7.42 6.70 8.82
C ALA A 45 8.68 5.93 8.38
N VAL A 46 8.61 5.19 7.28
CA VAL A 46 9.78 4.49 6.72
C VAL A 46 10.86 5.50 6.30
N GLU A 47 10.50 6.65 5.76
CA GLU A 47 11.46 7.69 5.38
C GLU A 47 12.13 8.34 6.59
N LEU A 48 11.39 8.64 7.65
CA LEU A 48 11.94 9.13 8.92
C LEU A 48 12.97 8.16 9.50
N ILE A 49 12.65 6.86 9.51
CA ILE A 49 13.56 5.79 9.96
C ILE A 49 14.86 5.78 9.14
N HIS A 50 14.76 5.91 7.82
CA HIS A 50 15.95 5.92 6.94
C HIS A 50 16.80 7.19 7.10
N ARG A 51 16.16 8.33 7.35
CA ARG A 51 16.86 9.61 7.56
C ARG A 51 17.38 9.79 8.99
N LYS A 52 16.98 8.92 9.93
CA LYS A 52 17.29 9.03 11.36
C LYS A 52 16.86 10.37 11.95
N GLU A 53 15.71 10.87 11.52
CA GLU A 53 15.10 12.07 12.08
C GLU A 53 14.45 11.72 13.43
N ASP A 54 14.54 12.62 14.42
CA ASP A 54 13.99 12.43 15.78
C ASP A 54 12.46 12.60 15.85
N ASP A 55 11.83 12.86 14.71
CA ASP A 55 10.38 13.00 14.63
C ASP A 55 9.68 11.67 14.98
N SER A 56 8.61 11.78 15.77
CA SER A 56 7.89 10.61 16.23
C SER A 56 7.17 9.92 15.06
N ILE A 57 7.29 8.59 14.96
CA ILE A 57 6.51 7.81 13.97
C ILE A 57 5.00 8.14 14.08
N ARG A 58 4.52 8.36 15.31
CA ARG A 58 3.13 8.74 15.58
C ARG A 58 2.71 10.04 14.89
N SER A 59 3.56 11.08 14.91
CA SER A 59 3.23 12.37 14.28
C SER A 59 3.11 12.23 12.76
N ALA A 60 3.98 11.44 12.12
CA ALA A 60 3.89 11.16 10.69
C ALA A 60 2.56 10.52 10.29
N PHE A 61 2.10 9.51 11.05
CA PHE A 61 0.79 8.90 10.79
C PHE A 61 -0.37 9.86 11.09
N GLN A 62 -0.28 10.67 12.15
CA GLN A 62 -1.34 11.60 12.52
C GLN A 62 -1.52 12.71 11.48
N GLU A 63 -0.41 13.28 11.00
CA GLU A 63 -0.41 14.29 9.96
C GLU A 63 -0.95 13.72 8.63
N SER A 64 -0.46 12.54 8.24
CA SER A 64 -0.94 11.86 7.04
C SER A 64 -2.44 11.54 7.10
N TYR A 65 -2.93 11.08 8.26
CA TYR A 65 -4.36 10.82 8.46
C TYR A 65 -5.21 12.08 8.24
N ASN A 66 -4.79 13.20 8.83
CA ASN A 66 -5.53 14.46 8.72
C ASN A 66 -5.51 15.01 7.29
N LYS A 67 -4.37 14.91 6.60
CA LYS A 67 -4.20 15.37 5.21
C LYS A 67 -4.96 14.49 4.21
N ASN A 68 -4.97 13.18 4.43
CA ASN A 68 -5.45 12.21 3.43
C ASN A 68 -6.82 11.60 3.73
N LYS A 69 -7.54 12.07 4.76
CA LYS A 69 -8.89 11.57 5.12
C LYS A 69 -9.93 11.72 4.01
N SER A 70 -9.70 12.60 3.03
CA SER A 70 -10.62 12.82 1.89
C SER A 70 -10.50 11.77 0.78
N TYR A 71 -9.43 10.95 0.77
CA TYR A 71 -9.13 9.97 -0.28
C TYR A 71 -9.84 8.62 -0.04
N ILE A 72 -11.12 8.70 0.32
CA ILE A 72 -11.97 7.57 0.73
C ILE A 72 -12.29 6.66 -0.47
N GLY A 73 -12.52 7.25 -1.65
CA GLY A 73 -12.99 6.54 -2.84
C GLY A 73 -12.03 5.43 -3.32
N LEU A 74 -10.72 5.70 -3.33
CA LEU A 74 -9.73 4.70 -3.73
C LEU A 74 -9.70 3.52 -2.75
N SER A 75 -9.71 3.80 -1.43
CA SER A 75 -9.76 2.75 -0.40
C SER A 75 -11.02 1.89 -0.51
N PHE A 76 -12.17 2.52 -0.77
CA PHE A 76 -13.44 1.83 -1.00
C PHE A 76 -13.39 0.91 -2.23
N LEU A 77 -12.92 1.42 -3.37
CA LEU A 77 -12.80 0.62 -4.60
C LEU A 77 -11.85 -0.56 -4.38
N LEU A 78 -10.74 -0.37 -3.69
CA LEU A 78 -9.79 -1.45 -3.38
C LEU A 78 -10.45 -2.55 -2.56
N PHE A 79 -11.18 -2.17 -1.51
CA PHE A 79 -11.87 -3.12 -0.66
C PHE A 79 -12.98 -3.85 -1.44
N LEU A 80 -13.80 -3.12 -2.21
CA LEU A 80 -14.88 -3.68 -3.01
C LEU A 80 -14.38 -4.69 -4.03
N PHE A 81 -13.41 -4.30 -4.87
CA PHE A 81 -12.86 -5.19 -5.91
C PHE A 81 -12.08 -6.35 -5.31
N SER A 82 -11.34 -6.15 -4.22
CA SER A 82 -10.68 -7.26 -3.52
C SER A 82 -11.70 -8.24 -2.93
N GLY A 83 -12.79 -7.76 -2.34
CA GLY A 83 -13.88 -8.59 -1.83
C GLY A 83 -14.58 -9.36 -2.95
N LEU A 84 -14.92 -8.70 -4.06
CA LEU A 84 -15.51 -9.34 -5.24
C LEU A 84 -14.57 -10.37 -5.86
N SER A 85 -13.27 -10.09 -5.92
CA SER A 85 -12.24 -11.01 -6.39
C SER A 85 -12.19 -12.27 -5.53
N LEU A 86 -12.12 -12.12 -4.20
CA LEU A 86 -12.15 -13.24 -3.26
C LEU A 86 -13.45 -14.06 -3.39
N MET A 87 -14.59 -13.38 -3.45
CA MET A 87 -15.90 -14.02 -3.65
C MET A 87 -16.03 -14.69 -5.02
N SER A 88 -15.33 -14.23 -6.06
CA SER A 88 -15.36 -14.87 -7.37
C SER A 88 -14.54 -16.16 -7.41
N ILE A 89 -13.52 -16.28 -6.57
CA ILE A 89 -12.65 -17.46 -6.50
C ILE A 89 -13.26 -18.55 -5.60
N TYR A 90 -14.09 -18.19 -4.62
CA TYR A 90 -14.62 -19.12 -3.62
C TYR A 90 -15.63 -20.15 -4.17
N PRO A 91 -16.67 -19.78 -4.96
CA PRO A 91 -17.66 -20.71 -5.50
C PRO A 91 -17.12 -21.76 -6.47
N PRO A 92 -16.26 -21.46 -7.48
CA PRO A 92 -15.74 -22.49 -8.36
C PRO A 92 -14.80 -23.49 -7.65
N LEU A 93 -14.38 -23.19 -6.40
CA LEU A 93 -13.66 -24.14 -5.55
C LEU A 93 -14.60 -25.21 -4.94
N HIS A 94 -15.91 -24.97 -4.90
CA HIS A 94 -16.89 -25.83 -4.21
C HIS A 94 -18.08 -26.26 -5.09
N GLU A 95 -18.51 -25.46 -6.08
CA GLU A 95 -19.59 -25.79 -7.01
C GLU A 95 -19.33 -25.21 -8.42
N ALA A 96 -19.56 -26.02 -9.45
CA ALA A 96 -19.35 -25.64 -10.85
C ALA A 96 -20.50 -24.74 -11.37
N LEU A 97 -20.46 -23.45 -11.03
CA LEU A 97 -21.38 -22.44 -11.57
C LEU A 97 -20.77 -21.75 -12.81
N PRO A 98 -21.26 -22.05 -14.04
CA PRO A 98 -20.63 -21.62 -15.29
C PRO A 98 -20.73 -20.11 -15.60
N ILE A 99 -21.66 -19.38 -14.97
CA ILE A 99 -21.83 -17.92 -15.18
C ILE A 99 -20.78 -17.12 -14.40
N LEU A 100 -20.31 -17.64 -13.26
CA LEU A 100 -19.33 -16.94 -12.42
C LEU A 100 -17.92 -17.00 -13.04
N THR A 101 -17.62 -18.05 -13.82
CA THR A 101 -16.30 -18.31 -14.42
C THR A 101 -15.89 -17.27 -15.47
N TRP A 102 -16.83 -16.75 -16.27
CA TRP A 102 -16.53 -15.74 -17.29
C TRP A 102 -16.28 -14.35 -16.71
N LEU A 103 -16.96 -13.99 -15.62
CA LEU A 103 -16.79 -12.70 -14.94
C LEU A 103 -15.56 -12.68 -14.01
N GLN A 104 -15.09 -13.85 -13.59
CA GLN A 104 -13.95 -14.03 -12.67
C GLN A 104 -12.65 -13.42 -13.22
N ILE A 105 -12.29 -13.72 -14.47
CA ILE A 105 -11.04 -13.25 -15.08
C ILE A 105 -11.03 -11.70 -15.18
N PRO A 106 -12.07 -11.04 -15.73
CA PRO A 106 -12.13 -9.58 -15.74
C PRO A 106 -12.06 -8.94 -14.35
N ILE A 107 -12.74 -9.51 -13.35
CA ILE A 107 -12.70 -9.00 -11.96
C ILE A 107 -11.29 -9.08 -11.38
N LEU A 108 -10.58 -10.20 -11.59
CA LEU A 108 -9.20 -10.38 -11.14
C LEU A 108 -8.26 -9.37 -11.80
N ILE A 109 -8.37 -9.20 -13.12
CA ILE A 109 -7.55 -8.24 -13.88
C ILE A 109 -7.80 -6.82 -13.36
N TRP A 110 -9.06 -6.43 -13.19
CA TRP A 110 -9.40 -5.12 -12.63
C TRP A 110 -8.88 -4.92 -11.22
N THR A 111 -8.96 -5.94 -10.38
CA THR A 111 -8.44 -5.90 -9.01
C THR A 111 -6.93 -5.68 -9.01
N PHE A 112 -6.19 -6.42 -9.84
CA PHE A 112 -4.74 -6.25 -9.95
C PHE A 112 -4.33 -4.88 -10.48
N LEU A 113 -5.03 -4.38 -11.50
CA LEU A 113 -4.81 -3.03 -12.04
C LEU A 113 -5.11 -1.94 -10.99
N LEU A 114 -6.18 -2.12 -10.21
CA LEU A 114 -6.56 -1.19 -9.17
C LEU A 114 -5.51 -1.16 -8.04
N TRP A 115 -4.96 -2.32 -7.66
CA TRP A 115 -3.86 -2.40 -6.69
C TRP A 115 -2.59 -1.71 -7.17
N THR A 116 -2.20 -1.85 -8.43
CA THR A 116 -1.02 -1.15 -8.97
C THR A 116 -1.26 0.36 -9.01
N ILE A 117 -2.43 0.81 -9.48
CA ILE A 117 -2.82 2.23 -9.46
C ILE A 117 -2.80 2.79 -8.02
N ALA A 118 -3.28 2.01 -7.06
CA ALA A 118 -3.29 2.41 -5.66
C ALA A 118 -1.89 2.63 -5.09
N ILE A 119 -0.95 1.71 -5.35
CA ILE A 119 0.45 1.90 -4.92
C ILE A 119 1.02 3.18 -5.52
N TYR A 120 0.90 3.39 -6.84
CA TYR A 120 1.37 4.64 -7.47
C TYR A 120 0.71 5.88 -6.85
N SER A 121 -0.59 5.85 -6.62
CA SER A 121 -1.35 6.95 -6.02
C SER A 121 -0.86 7.27 -4.60
N ILE A 122 -0.62 6.24 -3.78
CA ILE A 122 -0.09 6.39 -2.41
C ILE A 122 1.31 7.00 -2.44
N TYR A 123 2.18 6.56 -3.36
CA TYR A 123 3.52 7.17 -3.52
C TYR A 123 3.45 8.62 -3.97
N PHE A 124 2.54 8.95 -4.89
CA PHE A 124 2.36 10.31 -5.37
C PHE A 124 1.79 11.23 -4.29
N LEU A 125 0.82 10.74 -3.50
CA LEU A 125 0.31 11.47 -2.33
C LEU A 125 1.38 11.69 -1.26
N ALA A 126 2.25 10.72 -1.03
CA ALA A 126 3.36 10.86 -0.09
C ALA A 126 4.42 11.88 -0.56
N HIS A 127 4.53 12.12 -1.86
CA HIS A 127 5.50 13.09 -2.42
C HIS A 127 4.88 14.44 -2.79
N ASP A 128 3.55 14.58 -2.80
CA ASP A 128 2.86 15.85 -3.04
C ASP A 128 2.97 16.78 -1.82
N GLN A 129 4.09 17.51 -1.73
CA GLN A 129 4.43 18.36 -0.60
C GLN A 129 3.46 19.53 -0.38
N ARG A 130 2.79 20.01 -1.45
CA ARG A 130 1.96 21.21 -1.39
C ARG A 130 0.46 20.94 -1.42
N ASN A 131 0.05 19.68 -1.60
CA ASN A 131 -1.36 19.29 -1.74
C ASN A 131 -2.07 20.14 -2.80
N THR A 132 -1.30 20.57 -3.81
CA THR A 132 -1.74 21.51 -4.86
C THR A 132 -2.59 20.81 -5.90
N HIS A 133 -2.50 19.49 -5.97
CA HIS A 133 -3.17 18.69 -6.98
C HIS A 133 -4.44 18.05 -6.42
N SER A 134 -5.51 18.14 -7.20
CA SER A 134 -6.76 17.46 -6.86
C SER A 134 -6.57 15.94 -6.88
N ALA A 135 -7.32 15.22 -6.05
CA ALA A 135 -7.29 13.76 -5.99
C ALA A 135 -7.49 13.09 -7.36
N LYS A 136 -8.39 13.64 -8.18
CA LYS A 136 -8.68 13.14 -9.53
C LYS A 136 -7.44 13.21 -10.42
N TRP A 137 -6.66 14.27 -10.31
CA TRP A 137 -5.44 14.45 -11.08
C TRP A 137 -4.37 13.44 -10.67
N ILE A 138 -4.20 13.18 -9.37
CA ILE A 138 -3.25 12.18 -8.86
C ILE A 138 -3.62 10.78 -9.35
N TYR A 139 -4.91 10.42 -9.32
CA TYR A 139 -5.38 9.13 -9.83
C TYR A 139 -5.19 8.99 -11.34
N ALA A 140 -5.44 10.05 -12.11
CA ALA A 140 -5.20 10.06 -13.55
C ALA A 140 -3.70 9.90 -13.87
N LEU A 141 -2.83 10.58 -13.11
CA LEU A 141 -1.39 10.45 -13.25
C LEU A 141 -0.90 9.03 -12.89
N ALA A 142 -1.44 8.44 -11.83
CA ALA A 142 -1.12 7.06 -11.43
C ALA A 142 -1.54 6.05 -12.51
N PHE A 143 -2.70 6.25 -13.11
CA PHE A 143 -3.18 5.44 -14.23
C PHE A 143 -2.28 5.56 -15.47
N ASP A 144 -1.97 6.78 -15.89
CA ASP A 144 -1.06 7.05 -17.03
C ASP A 144 0.33 6.43 -16.78
N THR A 145 0.89 6.60 -15.57
CA THR A 145 2.19 6.02 -15.20
C THR A 145 2.17 4.50 -15.25
N CYS A 146 1.08 3.87 -14.79
CA CYS A 146 0.91 2.42 -14.81
C CYS A 146 0.98 1.86 -16.24
N ILE A 147 0.39 2.58 -17.21
CA ILE A 147 0.39 2.22 -18.64
C ILE A 147 1.74 2.49 -19.30
N ARG A 148 2.39 3.62 -18.98
CA ARG A 148 3.70 3.98 -19.55
C ARG A 148 4.83 3.05 -19.08
N HIS A 149 4.71 2.46 -17.90
CA HIS A 149 5.74 1.59 -17.31
C HIS A 149 5.20 0.21 -16.91
N PRO A 150 4.71 -0.59 -17.87
CA PRO A 150 3.99 -1.83 -17.57
C PRO A 150 4.87 -2.88 -16.87
N LEU A 151 6.17 -2.94 -17.19
CA LEU A 151 7.10 -3.86 -16.52
C LEU A 151 7.28 -3.50 -15.03
N ARG A 152 7.33 -2.21 -14.68
CA ARG A 152 7.45 -1.79 -13.28
C ARG A 152 6.15 -2.09 -12.52
N SER A 153 5.01 -1.82 -13.14
CA SER A 153 3.70 -2.19 -12.61
C SER A 153 3.56 -3.69 -12.37
N LEU A 154 4.04 -4.52 -13.30
CA LEU A 154 4.05 -5.98 -13.15
C LEU A 154 4.93 -6.42 -11.97
N VAL A 155 6.13 -5.85 -11.81
CA VAL A 155 7.00 -6.18 -10.67
C VAL A 155 6.36 -5.77 -9.35
N ILE A 156 5.70 -4.61 -9.27
CA ILE A 156 4.95 -4.19 -8.07
C ILE A 156 3.86 -5.22 -7.75
N LEU A 157 3.10 -5.66 -8.75
CA LEU A 157 2.06 -6.66 -8.57
C LEU A 157 2.62 -8.00 -8.06
N LEU A 158 3.71 -8.48 -8.66
CA LEU A 158 4.38 -9.72 -8.23
C LEU A 158 4.89 -9.61 -6.80
N MET A 159 5.39 -8.44 -6.37
CA MET A 159 5.77 -8.22 -4.98
C MET A 159 4.57 -8.27 -4.04
N ILE A 160 3.46 -7.62 -4.36
CA ILE A 160 2.23 -7.70 -3.54
C ILE A 160 1.82 -9.16 -3.36
N LEU A 161 1.81 -9.95 -4.45
CA LEU A 161 1.51 -11.38 -4.41
C LEU A 161 2.54 -12.17 -3.57
N ALA A 162 3.83 -11.87 -3.69
CA ALA A 162 4.86 -12.52 -2.88
C ALA A 162 4.69 -12.22 -1.38
N PHE A 163 4.36 -10.98 -1.03
CA PHE A 163 4.12 -10.57 0.36
C PHE A 163 2.84 -11.18 0.94
N THR A 164 1.78 -11.41 0.14
CA THR A 164 0.58 -12.11 0.64
C THR A 164 0.84 -13.59 0.91
N LEU A 165 1.81 -14.23 0.24
CA LEU A 165 2.21 -15.60 0.56
C LEU A 165 2.82 -15.75 1.96
N ILE A 166 3.39 -14.67 2.53
CA ILE A 166 3.93 -14.67 3.90
C ILE A 166 2.84 -15.00 4.93
N ILE A 167 1.58 -14.63 4.66
CA ILE A 167 0.43 -14.95 5.53
C ILE A 167 0.35 -16.46 5.78
N LYS A 168 0.61 -17.29 4.77
CA LYS A 168 0.56 -18.75 4.89
C LYS A 168 1.67 -19.33 5.75
N VAL A 169 2.81 -18.64 5.83
CA VAL A 169 3.97 -19.08 6.62
C VAL A 169 3.84 -18.60 8.06
N ASN A 170 3.57 -17.30 8.26
CA ASN A 170 3.45 -16.71 9.59
C ASN A 170 2.62 -15.41 9.56
N LEU A 171 1.40 -15.49 10.10
CA LEU A 171 0.48 -14.35 10.19
C LEU A 171 1.05 -13.19 11.02
N VAL A 172 1.74 -13.49 12.13
CA VAL A 172 2.32 -12.46 13.01
C VAL A 172 3.43 -11.72 12.27
N ALA A 173 4.31 -12.45 11.58
CA ALA A 173 5.35 -11.84 10.76
C ALA A 173 4.75 -10.99 9.63
N PHE A 174 3.66 -11.45 9.00
CA PHE A 174 2.95 -10.64 8.01
C PHE A 174 2.44 -9.32 8.60
N ILE A 175 1.75 -9.36 9.73
CA ILE A 175 1.17 -8.17 10.36
C ILE A 175 2.26 -7.14 10.70
N PHE A 176 3.40 -7.56 11.24
CA PHE A 176 4.42 -6.62 11.73
C PHE A 176 5.51 -6.26 10.72
N LEU A 177 5.83 -7.13 9.77
CA LEU A 177 6.96 -6.92 8.86
C LEU A 177 6.52 -6.67 7.41
N ALA A 178 5.40 -7.23 6.95
CA ALA A 178 5.03 -7.12 5.53
C ALA A 178 4.74 -5.68 5.09
N PRO A 179 3.98 -4.84 5.82
CA PRO A 179 3.72 -3.47 5.40
C PRO A 179 4.99 -2.63 5.20
N PRO A 180 5.92 -2.49 6.17
CA PRO A 180 7.12 -1.68 5.97
C PRO A 180 8.06 -2.28 4.91
N LEU A 181 8.19 -3.61 4.84
CA LEU A 181 9.02 -4.26 3.82
C LEU A 181 8.48 -4.04 2.40
N LEU A 182 7.16 -4.06 2.23
CA LEU A 182 6.52 -3.76 0.95
C LEU A 182 6.92 -2.36 0.48
N ILE A 183 6.83 -1.35 1.35
CA ILE A 183 7.23 0.03 1.04
C ILE A 183 8.71 0.13 0.66
N ILE A 184 9.60 -0.54 1.39
CA ILE A 184 11.03 -0.53 1.08
C ILE A 184 11.29 -1.14 -0.30
N ALA A 185 10.61 -2.24 -0.61
CA ALA A 185 10.75 -2.94 -1.88
C ALA A 185 10.18 -2.10 -3.05
N THR A 186 8.97 -1.56 -2.91
CA THR A 186 8.31 -0.77 -3.96
C THR A 186 8.98 0.57 -4.19
N LYS A 187 9.62 1.17 -3.17
CA LYS A 187 10.27 2.50 -3.29
C LYS A 187 11.30 2.56 -4.41
N LYS A 188 12.03 1.46 -4.65
CA LYS A 188 13.07 1.40 -5.69
C LYS A 188 12.53 1.18 -7.11
N ILE A 189 11.27 0.76 -7.22
CA ILE A 189 10.66 0.33 -8.48
C ILE A 189 9.69 1.39 -9.00
N VAL A 190 8.97 2.05 -8.10
CA VAL A 190 8.02 3.11 -8.45
C VAL A 190 8.74 4.25 -9.16
N PHE A 191 8.22 4.63 -10.32
CA PHE A 191 8.62 5.84 -11.02
C PHE A 191 7.90 7.03 -10.41
N ILE A 192 8.65 8.03 -9.94
CA ILE A 192 8.10 9.28 -9.43
C ILE A 192 8.31 10.37 -10.50
N PRO A 193 7.22 10.90 -11.09
CA PRO A 193 7.30 12.00 -12.04
C PRO A 193 7.94 13.25 -11.43
N LYS A 194 8.81 13.94 -12.19
CA LYS A 194 9.48 15.17 -11.73
C LYS A 194 8.53 16.29 -11.31
N ILE A 195 7.32 16.29 -11.85
CA ILE A 195 6.28 17.28 -11.52
C ILE A 195 5.83 17.21 -10.05
N LEU A 196 6.07 16.08 -9.38
CA LEU A 196 5.76 15.87 -7.96
C LEU A 196 6.96 16.13 -7.04
N THR A 197 8.17 16.30 -7.58
CA THR A 197 9.41 16.48 -6.80
C THR A 197 9.93 17.92 -6.81
N ASN A 198 9.23 18.85 -7.47
CA ASN A 198 9.62 20.25 -7.65
C ASN A 198 8.78 21.22 -6.79
#